data_AF-A0A2D6Q274-F1
#
_entry.id   AF-A0A2D6Q274-F1
#
_cell.length_a   1.000
_cell.length_b   1.000
_cell.length_c   1.000
_cell.angle_alpha   90.00
_cell.angle_beta   90.00
_cell.angle_gamma   90.00
#
_symmetry.space_group_name_H-M   'P 1'
#
loop_
_entity.id
_entity.type
_entity.pdbx_description
1 polymer ?
#
loop_
_entity_poly.entity_id
_entity_poly.type
_entity_poly.pdbx_seq_one_letter_code
_entity_poly.pdbx_strand_id
1 'polypeptide(L)'
;MSDFEDIAQELSSVDEEGLSRVSKLANLQLRLEQKVADLDAEHKQAKRDLRDISDDQLPAAMLEYGIREFKLEDGSQITVKNFYSASIPKDRQDESFAWLVDHGFGDLIKNLVSVSFVRGQEDNAKALVQELEDRHLPTSNRQWVEPMTLKAFAREQVEAGKELPFDLFQLFIGEQSKITKPKG
;
A
#
# COMPACT_ATOMS: atom_id res chain seq x y z
N MET A 1 19.56 13.15 -14.78
CA MET A 1 20.78 13.15 -13.94
C MET A 1 21.08 14.54 -13.35
N SER A 2 20.67 15.65 -13.99
CA SER A 2 20.86 17.05 -13.50
C SER A 2 20.26 17.34 -12.12
N ASP A 3 18.98 17.05 -11.89
CA ASP A 3 18.28 17.55 -10.68
C ASP A 3 18.86 17.08 -9.33
N PHE A 4 19.45 15.88 -9.28
CA PHE A 4 20.04 15.36 -8.04
C PHE A 4 21.37 16.05 -7.73
N GLU A 5 22.17 16.35 -8.76
CA GLU A 5 23.39 17.14 -8.61
C GLU A 5 23.06 18.59 -8.22
N ASP A 6 21.99 19.16 -8.81
CA ASP A 6 21.52 20.51 -8.48
C ASP A 6 21.06 20.63 -7.01
N ILE A 7 20.32 19.62 -6.50
CA ILE A 7 19.92 19.56 -5.09
C ILE A 7 21.16 19.40 -4.18
N ALA A 8 22.11 18.54 -4.55
CA ALA A 8 23.32 18.32 -3.76
C ALA A 8 24.21 19.57 -3.71
N GLN A 9 24.30 20.31 -4.81
CA GLN A 9 25.05 21.54 -4.92
C GLN A 9 24.40 22.68 -4.10
N GLU A 10 23.07 22.81 -4.15
CA GLU A 10 22.32 23.73 -3.27
C GLU A 10 22.56 23.42 -1.78
N LEU A 11 22.64 22.14 -1.39
CA LEU A 11 22.95 21.71 -0.02
C LEU A 11 24.40 21.99 0.41
N SER A 12 25.37 21.90 -0.51
CA SER A 12 26.79 22.14 -0.23
C SER A 12 27.15 23.62 -0.04
N SER A 13 26.30 24.54 -0.49
CA SER A 13 26.50 25.99 -0.40
C SER A 13 25.93 26.62 0.88
N VAL A 14 25.53 25.79 1.85
CA VAL A 14 24.83 26.22 3.07
C VAL A 14 25.82 26.54 4.19
N ASP A 15 26.55 27.64 4.02
CA ASP A 15 27.25 28.34 5.11
C ASP A 15 26.80 29.82 5.08
N GLU A 16 25.71 30.15 5.79
CA GLU A 16 25.28 31.53 6.09
C GLU A 16 24.10 31.54 7.09
N GLU A 17 23.96 32.63 7.84
CA GLU A 17 23.08 32.87 9.01
C GLU A 17 21.72 32.12 8.98
N GLY A 18 21.36 31.52 10.12
CA GLY A 18 20.32 30.48 10.24
C GLY A 18 18.95 30.75 9.61
N LEU A 19 18.51 32.02 9.50
CA LEU A 19 17.22 32.38 8.88
C LEU A 19 17.22 32.18 7.35
N SER A 20 18.37 32.41 6.70
CA SER A 20 18.55 32.15 5.26
C SER A 20 18.49 30.66 4.96
N ARG A 21 19.11 29.84 5.82
CA ARG A 21 19.10 28.37 5.73
C ARG A 21 17.70 27.77 5.85
N VAL A 22 16.91 28.21 6.83
CA VAL A 22 15.53 27.70 7.03
C VAL A 22 14.66 28.00 5.80
N SER A 23 14.76 29.21 5.26
CA SER A 23 13.99 29.61 4.07
C SER A 23 14.37 28.79 2.83
N LYS A 24 15.68 28.53 2.62
CA LYS A 24 16.18 27.66 1.55
C LYS A 24 15.66 26.23 1.70
N LEU A 25 15.72 25.65 2.90
CA LEU A 25 15.25 24.29 3.16
C LEU A 25 13.73 24.15 2.99
N ALA A 26 12.95 25.15 3.40
CA ALA A 26 11.50 25.14 3.21
C ALA A 26 11.12 25.16 1.71
N ASN A 27 11.81 25.98 0.91
CA ASN A 27 11.63 26.01 -0.54
C ASN A 27 12.06 24.67 -1.19
N LEU A 28 13.16 24.08 -0.75
CA LEU A 28 13.60 22.77 -1.22
C LEU A 28 12.57 21.68 -0.89
N GLN A 29 12.01 21.67 0.33
CA GLN A 29 10.95 20.74 0.72
C GLN A 29 9.73 20.87 -0.21
N LEU A 30 9.27 22.10 -0.48
CA LEU A 30 8.15 22.35 -1.40
C LEU A 30 8.44 21.85 -2.82
N ARG A 31 9.65 22.06 -3.33
CA ARG A 31 10.07 21.59 -4.66
C ARG A 31 10.07 20.06 -4.72
N LEU A 32 10.59 19.40 -3.68
CA LEU A 32 10.64 17.94 -3.60
C LEU A 32 9.24 17.34 -3.46
N GLU A 33 8.36 17.93 -2.64
CA GLU A 33 6.96 17.49 -2.52
C GLU A 33 6.23 17.56 -3.86
N GLN A 34 6.42 18.63 -4.62
CA GLN A 34 5.85 18.76 -5.97
C GLN A 34 6.43 17.71 -6.92
N LYS A 35 7.75 17.51 -6.91
CA LYS A 35 8.42 16.52 -7.77
C LYS A 35 7.94 15.10 -7.48
N VAL A 36 7.73 14.74 -6.21
CA VAL A 36 7.16 13.43 -5.85
C VAL A 36 5.75 13.28 -6.41
N ALA A 37 4.91 14.30 -6.28
CA ALA A 37 3.55 14.27 -6.83
C ALA A 37 3.54 14.13 -8.37
N ASP A 38 4.43 14.83 -9.06
CA ASP A 38 4.55 14.75 -10.52
C ASP A 38 5.06 13.37 -10.97
N LEU A 39 6.08 12.82 -10.29
CA LEU A 39 6.60 11.48 -10.55
C LEU A 39 5.56 10.38 -10.27
N ASP A 40 4.75 10.52 -9.22
CA ASP A 40 3.67 9.57 -8.93
C ASP A 40 2.59 9.60 -10.02
N ALA A 41 2.28 10.79 -10.56
CA ALA A 41 1.36 10.94 -11.68
C ALA A 41 1.94 10.31 -12.97
N GLU A 42 3.20 10.58 -13.27
CA GLU A 42 3.92 10.00 -14.41
C GLU A 42 4.01 8.48 -14.29
N HIS A 43 4.38 7.95 -13.13
CA HIS A 43 4.45 6.51 -12.87
C HIS A 43 3.08 5.84 -13.06
N LYS A 44 1.99 6.48 -12.59
CA LYS A 44 0.63 5.99 -12.82
C LYS A 44 0.26 5.98 -14.30
N GLN A 45 0.68 6.99 -15.06
CA GLN A 45 0.43 7.06 -16.50
C GLN A 45 1.26 6.02 -17.26
N ALA A 46 2.57 5.94 -17.03
CA ALA A 46 3.46 4.95 -17.62
C ALA A 46 2.98 3.52 -17.35
N LYS A 47 2.44 3.24 -16.16
CA LYS A 47 1.85 1.93 -15.84
C LYS A 47 0.60 1.61 -16.67
N ARG A 48 -0.20 2.63 -17.02
CA ARG A 48 -1.36 2.47 -17.90
C ARG A 48 -0.92 2.23 -19.34
N ASP A 49 0.01 3.03 -19.83
CA ASP A 49 0.52 2.93 -21.20
C ASP A 49 1.23 1.59 -21.44
N LEU A 50 2.04 1.15 -20.48
CA LEU A 50 2.68 -0.16 -20.52
C LEU A 50 1.64 -1.28 -20.62
N ARG A 51 0.56 -1.19 -19.83
CA ARG A 51 -0.50 -2.18 -19.82
C ARG A 51 -1.28 -2.21 -21.15
N ASP A 52 -1.54 -1.05 -21.72
CA ASP A 52 -2.21 -0.93 -23.02
C ASP A 52 -1.39 -1.61 -24.13
N ILE A 53 -0.06 -1.42 -24.10
CA ILE A 53 0.85 -2.09 -25.03
C ILE A 53 0.92 -3.60 -24.74
N SER A 54 1.11 -4.01 -23.48
CA SER A 54 1.38 -5.41 -23.14
C SER A 54 0.15 -6.32 -23.22
N ASP A 55 -1.02 -5.78 -22.89
CA ASP A 55 -2.25 -6.57 -22.75
C ASP A 55 -3.14 -6.50 -24.00
N ASP A 56 -2.99 -5.47 -24.84
CA ASP A 56 -3.84 -5.23 -26.03
C ASP A 56 -3.02 -5.09 -27.32
N GLN A 57 -2.28 -3.98 -27.49
CA GLN A 57 -1.70 -3.64 -28.80
C GLN A 57 -0.68 -4.65 -29.31
N LEU A 58 0.28 -5.06 -28.47
CA LEU A 58 1.34 -5.98 -28.89
C LEU A 58 0.79 -7.40 -29.15
N PRO A 59 -0.04 -8.00 -28.27
CA PRO A 59 -0.73 -9.25 -28.59
C PRO A 59 -1.56 -9.18 -29.88
N ALA A 60 -2.29 -8.10 -30.11
CA ALA A 60 -3.10 -7.91 -31.31
C ALA A 60 -2.25 -7.86 -32.59
N ALA A 61 -1.17 -7.06 -32.58
CA ALA A 61 -0.24 -6.99 -33.69
C ALA A 61 0.45 -8.33 -33.96
N MET A 62 0.92 -9.02 -32.91
CA MET A 62 1.53 -10.35 -33.05
C MET A 62 0.56 -11.37 -33.64
N LEU A 63 -0.72 -11.33 -33.24
CA LEU A 63 -1.77 -12.18 -33.79
C LEU A 63 -2.05 -11.88 -35.27
N GLU A 64 -2.10 -10.61 -35.67
CA GLU A 64 -2.30 -10.18 -37.07
C GLU A 64 -1.26 -10.79 -38.02
N TYR A 65 0.00 -10.86 -37.59
CA TYR A 65 1.09 -11.46 -38.35
C TYR A 65 1.30 -12.96 -38.09
N GLY A 66 0.44 -13.61 -37.28
CA GLY A 66 0.56 -15.02 -36.92
C GLY A 66 1.81 -15.36 -36.10
N ILE A 67 2.42 -14.36 -35.46
CA ILE A 67 3.63 -14.49 -34.65
C ILE A 67 3.22 -14.83 -33.22
N ARG A 68 3.69 -15.96 -32.70
CA ARG A 68 3.44 -16.34 -31.28
C ARG A 68 4.62 -16.03 -30.38
N GLU A 69 5.80 -15.95 -30.97
CA GLU A 69 7.07 -15.71 -30.30
C GLU A 69 7.98 -14.90 -31.22
N PHE A 70 8.67 -13.90 -30.67
CA PHE A 70 9.58 -13.03 -31.40
C PHE A 70 10.83 -12.77 -30.56
N LYS A 71 12.01 -12.78 -31.19
CA LYS A 71 13.27 -12.42 -30.53
C LYS A 71 13.75 -11.07 -31.09
N LEU A 72 14.08 -10.16 -30.18
CA LEU A 72 14.64 -8.84 -30.45
C LEU A 72 16.15 -8.94 -30.68
N GLU A 73 16.71 -7.90 -31.30
CA GLU A 73 18.14 -7.83 -31.64
C GLU A 73 19.05 -7.81 -30.39
N ASP A 74 18.54 -7.31 -29.27
CA ASP A 74 19.21 -7.29 -27.97
C ASP A 74 19.19 -8.67 -27.26
N GLY A 75 18.55 -9.68 -27.86
CA GLY A 75 18.37 -11.01 -27.30
C GLY A 75 17.11 -11.19 -26.45
N SER A 76 16.32 -10.14 -26.24
CA SER A 76 15.04 -10.20 -25.52
C SER A 76 14.02 -11.03 -26.30
N GLN A 77 13.13 -11.73 -25.60
CA GLN A 77 12.13 -12.61 -26.21
C GLN A 77 10.71 -12.21 -25.78
N ILE A 78 9.84 -12.08 -26.78
CA ILE A 78 8.42 -11.78 -26.63
C ILE A 78 7.64 -13.08 -26.84
N THR A 79 6.73 -13.41 -25.93
CA THR A 79 5.82 -14.54 -26.06
C THR A 79 4.42 -14.12 -25.64
N VAL A 80 3.43 -14.30 -26.51
CA VAL A 80 2.03 -14.01 -26.16
C VAL A 80 1.43 -15.24 -25.47
N LYS A 81 0.91 -15.03 -24.26
CA LYS A 81 0.18 -16.04 -23.50
C LYS A 81 -1.16 -15.48 -23.06
N ASN A 82 -2.16 -16.35 -22.96
CA ASN A 82 -3.44 -15.96 -22.38
C ASN A 82 -3.24 -15.60 -20.90
N PHE A 83 -3.82 -14.48 -20.48
CA PHE A 83 -4.00 -14.15 -19.07
C PHE A 83 -5.50 -14.14 -18.76
N TYR A 84 -5.87 -14.55 -17.55
CA TYR A 84 -7.25 -14.58 -17.08
C TYR A 84 -7.37 -13.64 -15.89
N SER A 85 -8.33 -12.72 -15.94
CA SER A 85 -8.70 -11.85 -14.83
C SER A 85 -10.20 -11.95 -14.63
N ALA A 86 -10.63 -12.16 -13.38
CA ALA A 86 -12.03 -12.26 -13.00
C ALA A 86 -12.28 -11.46 -11.73
N SER A 87 -13.41 -10.77 -11.67
CA SER A 87 -13.87 -10.05 -10.49
C SER A 87 -15.39 -10.09 -10.45
N ILE A 88 -15.97 -10.16 -9.25
CA ILE A 88 -17.41 -10.09 -9.03
C ILE A 88 -17.76 -8.65 -8.61
N PRO A 89 -18.52 -7.89 -9.42
CA PRO A 89 -19.02 -6.58 -9.02
C PRO A 89 -19.88 -6.68 -7.76
N LYS A 90 -19.77 -5.69 -6.87
CA LYS A 90 -20.48 -5.70 -5.57
C LYS A 90 -22.00 -5.77 -5.72
N ASP A 91 -22.54 -5.12 -6.75
CA ASP A 91 -23.97 -5.07 -7.06
C ASP A 91 -24.52 -6.38 -7.66
N ARG A 92 -23.65 -7.30 -8.08
CA ARG A 92 -24.02 -8.61 -8.66
C ARG A 92 -23.52 -9.80 -7.85
N GLN A 93 -23.15 -9.57 -6.60
CA GLN A 93 -22.53 -10.58 -5.77
C GLN A 93 -23.46 -11.78 -5.54
N ASP A 94 -24.72 -11.53 -5.19
CA ASP A 94 -25.69 -12.59 -4.87
C ASP A 94 -26.01 -13.45 -6.10
N GLU A 95 -26.23 -12.82 -7.25
CA GLU A 95 -26.46 -13.53 -8.53
C GLU A 95 -25.25 -14.38 -8.92
N SER A 96 -24.04 -13.84 -8.77
CA SER A 96 -22.81 -14.55 -9.10
C SER A 96 -22.59 -15.75 -8.17
N PHE A 97 -22.88 -15.60 -6.88
CA PHE A 97 -22.78 -16.69 -5.90
C PHE A 97 -23.82 -17.78 -6.16
N ALA A 98 -25.08 -17.40 -6.46
CA ALA A 98 -26.11 -18.34 -6.85
C ALA A 98 -25.70 -19.14 -8.09
N TRP A 99 -25.20 -18.47 -9.13
CA TRP A 99 -24.70 -19.13 -10.34
C TRP A 99 -23.58 -20.12 -10.03
N LEU A 100 -22.58 -19.73 -9.22
CA LEU A 100 -21.48 -20.62 -8.83
C LEU A 100 -22.00 -21.87 -8.10
N VAL A 101 -22.96 -21.72 -7.19
CA VAL A 101 -23.54 -22.85 -6.45
C VAL A 101 -24.34 -23.77 -7.38
N ASP A 102 -25.21 -23.20 -8.22
CA ASP A 102 -26.07 -23.96 -9.14
C ASP A 102 -25.27 -24.77 -10.17
N HIS A 103 -24.05 -24.34 -10.48
CA HIS A 103 -23.15 -25.01 -11.42
C HIS A 103 -22.08 -25.88 -10.73
N GLY A 104 -22.16 -26.09 -9.41
CA GLY A 104 -21.26 -26.97 -8.68
C GLY A 104 -19.89 -26.38 -8.33
N PHE A 105 -19.72 -25.06 -8.42
CA PHE A 105 -18.51 -24.29 -8.06
C PHE A 105 -18.67 -23.51 -6.75
N GLY A 106 -19.62 -23.92 -5.90
CA GLY A 106 -19.87 -23.27 -4.61
C GLY A 106 -18.69 -23.34 -3.64
N ASP A 107 -17.76 -24.29 -3.84
CA ASP A 107 -16.52 -24.43 -3.06
C ASP A 107 -15.54 -23.25 -3.24
N LEU A 108 -15.65 -22.50 -4.33
CA LEU A 108 -14.92 -21.25 -4.54
C LEU A 108 -15.37 -20.15 -3.58
N ILE A 109 -16.60 -20.23 -3.07
CA ILE A 109 -17.18 -19.23 -2.16
C ILE A 109 -16.65 -19.50 -0.75
N LYS A 110 -15.71 -18.66 -0.32
CA LYS A 110 -15.19 -18.69 1.06
C LYS A 110 -16.03 -17.78 1.94
N ASN A 111 -16.68 -18.35 2.94
CA ASN A 111 -17.36 -17.60 3.99
C ASN A 111 -16.45 -17.43 5.20
N LEU A 112 -16.10 -16.18 5.51
CA LEU A 112 -15.34 -15.82 6.71
C LEU A 112 -16.27 -15.11 7.69
N VAL A 113 -16.50 -15.73 8.84
CA VAL A 113 -17.18 -15.09 9.97
C VAL A 113 -16.11 -14.64 10.95
N SER A 114 -16.09 -13.34 11.27
CA SER A 114 -15.18 -12.75 12.25
C SER A 114 -15.95 -12.08 13.38
N VAL A 115 -15.43 -12.24 14.59
CA VAL A 115 -15.96 -11.59 15.80
C VAL A 115 -14.83 -10.78 16.41
N SER A 116 -15.12 -9.53 16.77
CA SER A 116 -14.15 -8.65 17.42
C SER A 116 -14.51 -8.48 18.89
N PHE A 117 -13.55 -8.76 19.76
CA PHE A 117 -13.66 -8.55 21.20
C PHE A 117 -12.92 -7.27 21.58
N VAL A 118 -13.54 -6.46 22.43
CA VAL A 118 -12.92 -5.22 22.94
C VAL A 118 -12.28 -5.47 24.31
N ARG A 119 -11.61 -4.44 24.86
CA ARG A 119 -10.96 -4.50 26.18
C ARG A 119 -11.91 -5.06 27.26
N GLY A 120 -11.40 -5.98 28.07
CA GLY A 120 -12.17 -6.59 29.16
C GLY A 120 -13.04 -7.77 28.72
N GLN A 121 -12.96 -8.19 27.45
CA GLN A 121 -13.66 -9.35 26.92
C GLN A 121 -12.71 -10.50 26.54
N GLU A 122 -11.50 -10.50 27.10
CA GLU A 122 -10.47 -11.50 26.79
C GLU A 122 -10.90 -12.92 27.16
N ASP A 123 -11.61 -13.07 28.27
CA ASP A 123 -12.15 -14.37 28.71
C ASP A 123 -13.30 -14.83 27.81
N ASN A 124 -14.13 -13.90 27.32
CA ASN A 124 -15.18 -14.22 26.34
C ASN A 124 -14.56 -14.68 25.01
N ALA A 125 -13.47 -14.03 24.57
CA ALA A 125 -12.76 -14.41 23.37
C ALA A 125 -12.16 -15.83 23.49
N LYS A 126 -11.52 -16.13 24.61
CA LYS A 126 -10.98 -17.48 24.90
C LYS A 126 -12.08 -18.52 24.96
N ALA A 127 -13.18 -18.23 25.66
CA ALA A 127 -14.31 -19.13 25.77
C ALA A 127 -14.93 -19.44 24.40
N LEU A 128 -15.12 -18.44 23.54
CA LEU A 128 -15.65 -18.65 22.19
C LEU A 128 -14.68 -19.46 21.32
N VAL A 129 -13.36 -19.19 21.41
CA VAL A 129 -12.36 -19.99 20.67
C VAL A 129 -12.41 -21.44 21.10
N GLN A 130 -12.48 -21.72 22.40
CA GLN A 130 -12.61 -23.08 22.93
C GLN A 130 -13.90 -23.76 22.45
N GLU A 131 -15.04 -23.06 22.50
CA GLU A 131 -16.32 -23.60 22.00
C GLU A 131 -16.24 -23.97 20.51
N LEU A 132 -15.60 -23.14 19.69
CA LEU A 132 -15.44 -23.41 18.26
C LEU A 132 -14.47 -24.57 18.01
N GLU A 133 -13.39 -24.66 18.77
CA GLU A 133 -12.42 -25.77 18.70
C GLU A 133 -13.03 -27.11 19.15
N ASP A 134 -13.84 -27.12 20.20
CA ASP A 134 -14.59 -28.31 20.66
C ASP A 134 -15.56 -28.80 19.56
N ARG A 135 -16.07 -27.87 18.75
CA ARG A 135 -16.91 -28.15 17.58
C ARG A 135 -16.11 -28.49 16.32
N HIS A 136 -14.78 -28.62 16.44
CA HIS A 136 -13.85 -28.93 15.35
C HIS A 136 -13.90 -27.88 14.21
N LEU A 137 -14.23 -26.64 14.54
CA LEU A 137 -14.23 -25.52 13.60
C LEU A 137 -12.86 -24.82 13.66
N PRO A 138 -12.18 -24.59 12.52
CA PRO A 138 -10.91 -23.87 12.51
C PRO A 138 -11.09 -22.44 13.02
N THR A 139 -10.33 -22.09 14.06
CA THR A 139 -10.30 -20.74 14.64
C THR A 139 -9.02 -20.01 14.25
N SER A 140 -9.11 -18.70 14.07
CA SER A 140 -7.96 -17.82 13.95
C SER A 140 -8.09 -16.74 15.01
N ASN A 141 -7.30 -16.85 16.08
CA ASN A 141 -7.25 -15.85 17.14
C ASN A 141 -5.98 -15.03 17.00
N ARG A 142 -6.14 -13.78 16.55
CA ARG A 142 -5.04 -12.82 16.48
C ARG A 142 -5.28 -11.74 17.53
N GLN A 143 -4.30 -11.57 18.42
CA GLN A 143 -4.24 -10.42 19.30
C GLN A 143 -3.20 -9.45 18.76
N TRP A 144 -3.56 -8.18 18.64
CA TRP A 144 -2.63 -7.14 18.23
C TRP A 144 -3.02 -5.82 18.88
N VAL A 145 -2.03 -4.93 18.99
CA VAL A 145 -2.29 -3.52 19.28
C VAL A 145 -2.30 -2.79 17.95
N GLU A 146 -3.35 -2.02 17.70
CA GLU A 146 -3.41 -1.16 16.52
C GLU A 146 -2.22 -0.18 16.54
N PRO A 147 -1.38 -0.13 15.48
CA PRO A 147 -0.18 0.71 15.48
C PRO A 147 -0.48 2.18 15.76
N MET A 148 -1.60 2.70 15.26
CA MET A 148 -2.03 4.08 15.49
C MET A 148 -2.46 4.32 16.93
N THR A 149 -3.10 3.33 17.57
CA THR A 149 -3.47 3.39 18.98
C THR A 149 -2.24 3.34 19.87
N LEU A 150 -1.27 2.47 19.59
CA LEU A 150 0.00 2.42 20.32
C LEU A 150 0.77 3.74 20.18
N LYS A 151 0.80 4.31 18.97
CA LYS A 151 1.42 5.62 18.70
C LYS A 151 0.75 6.75 19.48
N ALA A 152 -0.59 6.77 19.51
CA ALA A 152 -1.35 7.77 20.27
C ALA A 152 -1.08 7.66 21.78
N PHE A 153 -1.13 6.44 22.32
CA PHE A 153 -0.78 6.17 23.72
C PHE A 153 0.64 6.62 24.05
N ALA A 154 1.62 6.25 23.20
CA ALA A 154 3.02 6.61 23.40
C ALA A 154 3.22 8.13 23.43
N ARG A 155 2.59 8.84 22.49
CA ARG A 155 2.58 10.30 22.45
C ARG A 155 2.02 10.90 23.74
N GLU A 156 0.84 10.44 24.19
CA GLU A 156 0.20 10.94 25.41
C GLU A 156 1.06 10.74 26.66
N GLN A 157 1.70 9.57 26.81
CA GLN A 157 2.56 9.32 27.98
C GLN A 157 3.82 10.19 27.94
N VAL A 158 4.45 10.34 26.77
CA VAL A 158 5.64 11.19 26.62
C VAL A 158 5.30 12.66 26.89
N GLU A 159 4.20 13.19 26.32
CA GLU A 159 3.76 14.57 26.55
C GLU A 159 3.37 14.81 28.02
N ALA A 160 2.92 13.78 28.73
CA ALA A 160 2.65 13.81 30.17
C ALA A 160 3.91 13.61 31.06
N GLY A 161 5.10 13.48 30.46
CA GLY A 161 6.37 13.31 31.20
C GLY A 161 6.54 11.95 31.87
N LYS A 162 5.82 10.92 31.41
CA LYS A 162 5.91 9.56 31.96
C LYS A 162 6.97 8.74 31.24
N GLU A 163 7.64 7.87 31.98
CA GLU A 163 8.60 6.92 31.41
C GLU A 163 7.90 5.84 30.58
N LEU A 164 8.47 5.53 29.41
CA LEU A 164 8.05 4.45 28.54
C LEU A 164 9.25 3.57 28.15
N PRO A 165 9.06 2.28 27.89
CA PRO A 165 10.11 1.42 27.39
C PRO A 165 10.29 1.63 25.87
N PHE A 166 11.17 2.57 25.49
CA PHE A 166 11.38 2.95 24.08
C PHE A 166 11.83 1.77 23.21
N ASP A 167 12.74 0.93 23.70
CA ASP A 167 13.24 -0.22 22.95
C ASP A 167 12.16 -1.29 22.73
N LEU A 168 11.36 -1.59 23.75
CA LEU A 168 10.27 -2.57 23.67
C LEU A 168 9.22 -2.19 22.62
N PHE A 169 8.88 -0.90 22.55
CA PHE A 169 7.91 -0.38 21.61
C PHE A 169 8.56 0.15 20.32
N GLN A 170 9.88 0.02 20.17
CA GLN A 170 10.67 0.61 19.09
C GLN A 170 10.26 2.07 18.81
N LEU A 171 10.03 2.84 19.88
CA LEU A 171 9.55 4.22 19.79
C LEU A 171 10.67 5.11 19.32
N PHE A 172 10.39 5.83 18.24
CA PHE A 172 11.23 6.90 17.74
C PHE A 172 10.49 8.22 17.85
N ILE A 173 11.13 9.21 18.50
CA ILE A 173 10.65 10.58 18.55
C ILE A 173 11.55 11.40 17.64
N GLY A 174 10.94 11.97 16.60
CA GLY A 174 11.60 12.91 15.71
C GLY A 174 10.70 14.10 15.44
N GLU A 175 11.32 15.23 15.09
CA GLU A 175 10.61 16.41 14.61
C GLU A 175 10.38 16.26 13.10
N GLN A 176 9.17 16.59 12.65
CA GLN A 176 8.81 16.57 11.23
C GLN A 176 8.23 17.92 10.83
N SER A 177 8.83 18.56 9.82
CA SER A 177 8.28 19.76 9.22
C SER A 177 7.07 19.44 8.34
N LYS A 178 6.00 20.23 8.48
CA LYS A 178 4.82 20.16 7.61
C LYS A 178 4.54 21.54 7.05
N ILE A 179 4.56 21.67 5.73
CA ILE A 179 4.21 22.92 5.04
C ILE A 179 2.76 22.80 4.54
N THR A 180 1.88 23.69 4.99
CA THR A 180 0.47 23.73 4.56
C THR A 180 0.20 24.94 3.69
N LYS A 181 -0.35 24.72 2.49
CA LYS A 181 -0.83 25.81 1.62
C LYS A 181 -2.21 26.30 2.10
N PRO A 182 -2.50 27.62 2.07
CA PRO A 182 -3.83 28.13 2.39
C PRO A 182 -4.86 27.59 1.39
N LYS A 183 -6.09 27.31 1.86
CA LYS A 183 -7.20 26.96 0.97
C LYS A 183 -7.59 28.23 0.21
N GLY A 184 -7.26 28.27 -1.08
CA GLY A 184 -7.81 29.23 -2.04
C GLY A 184 -9.25 28.90 -2.41
#